data_AF-A0A923VUU8-F1
#
_entry.id   AF-A0A923VUU8-F1
#
_cell.length_a   1.000
_cell.length_b   1.000
_cell.length_c   1.000
_cell.angle_alpha   90.00
_cell.angle_beta   90.00
_cell.angle_gamma   90.00
#
_symmetry.space_group_name_H-M   'P 1'
#
loop_
_entity.id
_entity.type
_entity.pdbx_description
1 polymer ?
#
loop_
_entity_poly.entity_id
_entity_poly.type
_entity_poly.pdbx_seq_one_letter_code
_entity_poly.pdbx_strand_id
1 'polypeptide(L)'
;MNKILFFTIVILLLSIKSFGQNKSENIVYIVDEITVREDPEKGNEITESDIADMNVIKNKDSLKTLGFEKFDGAIFIYTKEYRKRPEEIKQTPSSKQMERKNKIWYFKNEIYNGKFIDYYYSGRIQGDGILKNGKLEGMRKMYYQNGKISVERNYTNSISDGLEKEFYEDGTLKQKGIFVNGKEDGDWEMYFPNGQTKQRTNFKNGIVEGESTVYYSTGKILSVEVGQNGKIIPDKRLEKISQLMKKSKERNQNGDRKSAIKYCNKVIELDSEYAEAYFSRGTLKLNEMQFDDAIADFDKALTIEPYMTFAIANRAFARIRKYEFGGDRELMKNIEVTVLASKKKAEILESEKQKICSDLDKAISLGDTVEMVLNAKEQYCK
;
A
#
# COMPACT_ATOMS: atom_id res chain seq x y z
N MET A 1 -1.31 19.15 -27.22
CA MET A 1 -0.90 17.79 -27.63
C MET A 1 -0.89 16.91 -26.40
N ASN A 2 -2.06 16.36 -26.03
CA ASN A 2 -2.18 15.38 -24.96
C ASN A 2 -2.74 14.10 -25.57
N LYS A 3 -2.21 12.97 -25.08
CA LYS A 3 -2.47 11.62 -25.56
C LYS A 3 -3.96 11.31 -25.52
N ILE A 4 -4.43 10.71 -26.60
CA ILE A 4 -5.79 10.23 -26.84
C ILE A 4 -6.08 9.05 -25.91
N LEU A 5 -7.23 9.11 -25.22
CA LEU A 5 -7.81 8.06 -24.40
C LEU A 5 -7.95 6.75 -25.18
N PHE A 6 -7.55 5.62 -24.60
CA PHE A 6 -8.08 4.30 -24.93
C PHE A 6 -8.84 3.79 -23.71
N PHE A 7 -10.16 3.96 -23.70
CA PHE A 7 -11.03 3.14 -22.85
C PHE A 7 -11.20 1.79 -23.54
N THR A 8 -10.48 0.76 -23.12
CA THR A 8 -10.87 -0.62 -23.44
C THR A 8 -12.02 -1.02 -22.53
N ILE A 9 -13.23 -0.56 -22.82
CA ILE A 9 -14.44 -1.23 -22.33
C ILE A 9 -14.55 -2.50 -23.18
N VAL A 10 -14.17 -3.64 -22.61
CA VAL A 10 -14.41 -4.95 -23.22
C VAL A 10 -15.91 -5.23 -23.08
N ILE A 11 -16.71 -4.63 -23.98
CA ILE A 11 -18.14 -4.90 -24.12
C ILE A 11 -18.26 -6.25 -24.81
N LEU A 12 -18.42 -7.33 -24.05
CA LEU A 12 -18.76 -8.64 -24.58
C LEU A 12 -20.27 -8.86 -24.42
N LEU A 13 -20.96 -8.86 -25.57
CA LEU A 13 -22.28 -9.45 -25.87
C LEU A 13 -23.54 -8.57 -25.66
N LEU A 14 -23.96 -7.87 -26.73
CA LEU A 14 -25.10 -8.24 -27.61
C LEU A 14 -25.57 -7.01 -28.43
N SER A 15 -25.35 -7.07 -29.75
CA SER A 15 -26.06 -6.34 -30.82
C SER A 15 -26.37 -4.84 -30.66
N ILE A 16 -25.48 -4.06 -30.06
CA ILE A 16 -25.36 -2.64 -30.34
C ILE A 16 -24.03 -2.48 -31.08
N LYS A 17 -24.05 -1.85 -32.27
CA LYS A 17 -22.83 -1.51 -33.01
C LYS A 17 -21.80 -1.01 -32.01
N SER A 18 -20.67 -1.70 -31.92
CA SER A 18 -19.53 -1.31 -31.13
C SER A 18 -19.27 0.19 -31.35
N PHE A 19 -19.56 1.03 -30.36
CA PHE A 19 -19.03 2.39 -30.33
C PHE A 19 -17.56 2.29 -29.89
N GLY A 20 -16.76 1.59 -30.69
CA GLY A 20 -15.34 1.86 -30.75
C GLY A 20 -15.23 3.28 -31.30
N GLN A 21 -14.53 4.16 -30.58
CA GLN A 21 -14.28 5.51 -31.07
C GLN A 21 -13.68 5.42 -32.47
N ASN A 22 -14.39 5.97 -33.46
CA ASN A 22 -13.76 6.30 -34.71
C ASN A 22 -12.67 7.33 -34.39
N LYS A 23 -11.44 7.15 -34.89
CA LYS A 23 -10.24 7.95 -34.55
C LYS A 23 -10.40 9.48 -34.78
N SER A 24 -11.54 9.91 -35.32
CA SER A 24 -11.87 11.27 -35.73
C SER A 24 -12.95 11.96 -34.89
N GLU A 25 -13.62 11.30 -33.93
CA GLU A 25 -14.67 11.93 -33.11
C GLU A 25 -14.14 12.38 -31.74
N ASN A 26 -14.32 13.66 -31.40
CA ASN A 26 -14.00 14.25 -30.10
C ASN A 26 -15.21 14.14 -29.14
N ILE A 27 -15.27 13.07 -28.36
CA ILE A 27 -16.38 12.77 -27.44
C ILE A 27 -16.04 13.19 -26.01
N VAL A 28 -16.99 13.85 -25.34
CA VAL A 28 -16.92 14.13 -23.89
C VAL A 28 -17.67 13.07 -23.10
N TYR A 29 -17.07 12.61 -22.01
CA TYR A 29 -17.70 11.69 -21.06
C TYR A 29 -18.14 12.45 -19.81
N ILE A 30 -19.34 12.15 -19.33
CA ILE A 30 -19.93 12.72 -18.12
C ILE A 30 -20.41 11.56 -17.26
N VAL A 31 -19.85 11.42 -16.06
CA VAL A 31 -20.25 10.40 -15.08
C VAL A 31 -20.97 11.10 -13.94
N ASP A 32 -22.22 10.73 -13.66
CA ASP A 32 -23.02 11.31 -12.56
C ASP A 32 -23.03 12.86 -12.58
N GLU A 33 -23.20 13.46 -13.76
CA GLU A 33 -23.17 14.92 -13.99
C GLU A 33 -21.80 15.60 -13.78
N ILE A 34 -20.73 14.80 -13.65
CA ILE A 34 -19.36 15.28 -13.54
C ILE A 34 -18.62 14.98 -14.85
N THR A 35 -18.11 16.02 -15.51
CA THR A 35 -17.30 15.86 -16.72
C THR A 35 -15.98 15.17 -16.39
N VAL A 36 -15.68 14.10 -17.12
CA VAL A 36 -14.40 13.39 -17.04
C VAL A 36 -13.32 14.26 -17.71
N ARG A 37 -12.33 14.71 -16.93
CA ARG A 37 -11.21 15.56 -17.41
C ARG A 37 -9.86 14.87 -17.38
N GLU A 38 -9.73 13.84 -16.55
CA GLU A 38 -8.50 13.10 -16.29
C GLU A 38 -8.80 11.60 -16.30
N ASP A 39 -7.81 10.81 -16.68
CA ASP A 39 -7.91 9.35 -16.67
C ASP A 39 -8.18 8.83 -15.25
N PRO A 40 -9.00 7.77 -15.10
CA PRO A 40 -9.16 7.12 -13.82
C PRO A 40 -7.83 6.56 -13.33
N GLU A 41 -7.50 6.84 -12.07
CA GLU A 41 -6.42 6.15 -11.38
C GLU A 41 -6.71 4.64 -11.33
N LYS A 42 -5.64 3.83 -11.32
CA LYS A 42 -5.75 2.38 -11.22
C LYS A 42 -6.60 1.97 -10.01
N GLY A 43 -7.63 1.17 -10.24
CA GLY A 43 -8.59 0.73 -9.23
C GLY A 43 -9.85 1.60 -9.16
N ASN A 44 -9.86 2.83 -9.70
CA ASN A 44 -11.02 3.73 -9.79
C ASN A 44 -11.64 3.74 -11.19
N GLU A 45 -11.46 2.68 -11.96
CA GLU A 45 -12.13 2.51 -13.24
C GLU A 45 -13.63 2.26 -13.03
N ILE A 46 -14.45 2.70 -14.00
CA ILE A 46 -15.86 2.34 -14.04
C ILE A 46 -16.03 0.99 -14.74
N THR A 47 -16.84 0.10 -14.15
CA THR A 47 -17.17 -1.20 -14.75
C THR A 47 -18.62 -1.23 -15.20
N GLU A 48 -18.98 -2.17 -16.07
CA GLU A 48 -20.38 -2.38 -16.47
C GLU A 48 -21.30 -2.66 -15.27
N SER A 49 -20.74 -3.28 -14.22
CA SER A 49 -21.50 -3.58 -13.00
C SER A 49 -21.92 -2.32 -12.23
N ASP A 50 -21.22 -1.20 -12.42
CA ASP A 50 -21.50 0.09 -11.76
C ASP A 50 -22.56 0.92 -12.51
N ILE A 51 -22.72 0.69 -13.82
CA ILE A 51 -23.56 1.51 -14.71
C ILE A 51 -25.04 1.12 -14.56
N ALA A 52 -25.91 2.11 -14.34
CA ALA A 52 -27.35 1.93 -14.39
C ALA A 52 -27.88 2.14 -15.82
N ASP A 53 -27.51 3.27 -16.42
CA ASP A 53 -27.94 3.66 -17.75
C ASP A 53 -26.95 4.64 -18.38
N MET A 54 -27.01 4.75 -19.71
CA MET A 54 -26.18 5.66 -20.49
C MET A 54 -27.01 6.38 -21.54
N ASN A 55 -26.71 7.65 -21.78
CA ASN A 55 -27.33 8.47 -22.81
C ASN A 55 -26.27 9.07 -23.71
N VAL A 56 -26.47 8.94 -25.03
CA VAL A 56 -25.54 9.46 -26.04
C VAL A 56 -26.21 10.62 -26.78
N ILE A 57 -25.56 11.77 -26.79
CA ILE A 57 -26.02 12.98 -27.46
C ILE A 57 -25.02 13.36 -28.55
N LYS A 58 -25.46 13.35 -29.80
CA LYS A 58 -24.68 13.82 -30.97
C LYS A 58 -25.33 15.00 -31.71
N ASN A 59 -26.55 15.38 -31.33
CA ASN A 59 -27.23 16.51 -31.94
C ASN A 59 -26.54 17.83 -31.54
N LYS A 60 -26.17 18.64 -32.52
CA LYS A 60 -25.40 19.88 -32.29
C LYS A 60 -26.15 20.92 -31.46
N ASP A 61 -27.46 21.06 -31.64
CA ASP A 61 -28.27 22.01 -30.87
C ASP A 61 -28.35 21.57 -29.40
N SER A 62 -28.57 20.27 -29.15
CA SER A 62 -28.55 19.71 -27.80
C SER A 62 -27.19 19.86 -27.13
N LEU A 63 -26.10 19.59 -27.85
CA LEU A 63 -24.74 19.78 -27.32
C LEU A 63 -24.48 21.24 -26.97
N LYS A 64 -24.92 22.19 -27.81
CA LYS A 64 -24.80 23.62 -27.54
C LYS A 64 -25.59 24.05 -26.30
N THR A 65 -26.84 23.57 -26.14
CA THR A 65 -27.63 23.86 -24.93
C THR A 65 -26.97 23.34 -23.66
N LEU A 66 -26.23 22.23 -23.75
CA LEU A 66 -25.51 21.63 -22.63
C LEU A 66 -24.09 22.20 -22.41
N GLY A 67 -23.63 23.13 -23.25
CA GLY A 67 -22.28 23.71 -23.15
C GLY A 67 -21.16 22.79 -23.67
N PHE A 68 -21.50 21.84 -24.55
CA PHE A 68 -20.59 20.88 -25.18
C PHE A 68 -20.45 21.12 -26.68
N GLU A 69 -20.67 22.33 -27.18
CA GLU A 69 -20.65 22.69 -28.62
C GLU A 69 -19.30 22.41 -29.32
N LYS A 70 -18.22 22.26 -28.56
CA LYS A 70 -16.88 21.94 -29.07
C LYS A 70 -16.62 20.44 -29.26
N PHE A 71 -17.54 19.59 -28.83
CA PHE A 71 -17.44 18.13 -28.93
C PHE A 71 -18.35 17.60 -30.03
N ASP A 72 -17.95 16.49 -30.65
CA ASP A 72 -18.76 15.81 -31.67
C ASP A 72 -19.88 14.96 -31.04
N GLY A 73 -19.79 14.72 -29.74
CA GLY A 73 -20.81 14.03 -28.96
C GLY A 73 -20.50 14.04 -27.47
N ALA A 74 -21.53 13.78 -26.68
CA ALA A 74 -21.46 13.63 -25.23
C ALA A 74 -22.05 12.29 -24.82
N ILE A 75 -21.34 11.54 -24.00
CA ILE A 75 -21.80 10.29 -23.40
C ILE A 75 -22.00 10.53 -21.91
N PHE A 76 -23.26 10.52 -21.49
CA PHE A 76 -23.65 10.56 -20.09
C PHE A 76 -23.76 9.13 -19.58
N ILE A 77 -23.09 8.86 -18.47
CA ILE A 77 -23.08 7.58 -17.78
C ILE A 77 -23.61 7.84 -16.37
N TYR A 78 -24.69 7.16 -16.00
CA TYR A 78 -25.27 7.27 -14.68
C TYR A 78 -25.04 5.97 -13.93
N THR A 79 -24.42 6.08 -12.76
CA THR A 79 -24.13 4.92 -11.92
C THR A 79 -25.37 4.47 -11.16
N LYS A 80 -25.42 3.18 -10.80
CA LYS A 80 -26.44 2.63 -9.90
C LYS A 80 -26.46 3.35 -8.56
N GLU A 81 -25.28 3.74 -8.07
CA GLU A 81 -25.17 4.50 -6.84
C GLU A 81 -25.80 5.88 -6.96
N TYR A 82 -25.51 6.63 -8.03
CA TYR A 82 -26.15 7.93 -8.29
C TYR A 82 -27.67 7.84 -8.36
N ARG A 83 -28.22 6.83 -9.05
CA ARG A 83 -29.67 6.65 -9.17
C ARG A 83 -30.37 6.45 -7.82
N LYS A 84 -29.68 5.83 -6.84
CA LYS A 84 -30.20 5.62 -5.48
C LYS A 84 -30.04 6.84 -4.57
N ARG A 85 -29.21 7.83 -4.93
CA ARG A 85 -28.93 8.98 -4.04
C ARG A 85 -30.19 9.82 -3.82
N PRO A 86 -30.44 10.33 -2.60
CA PRO A 86 -31.45 11.34 -2.35
C PRO A 86 -31.19 12.62 -3.18
N GLU A 87 -32.26 13.32 -3.58
CA GLU A 87 -32.14 14.54 -4.39
C GLU A 87 -31.31 15.63 -3.71
N GLU A 88 -31.40 15.78 -2.39
CA GLU A 88 -30.59 16.71 -1.60
C GLU A 88 -29.07 16.46 -1.78
N ILE A 89 -28.68 15.18 -1.88
CA ILE A 89 -27.28 14.78 -2.07
C ILE A 89 -26.85 15.02 -3.52
N LYS A 90 -27.73 14.79 -4.50
CA LYS A 90 -27.46 15.09 -5.92
C LYS A 90 -27.25 16.58 -6.16
N GLN A 91 -27.96 17.43 -5.41
CA GLN A 91 -27.80 18.89 -5.48
C GLN A 91 -26.51 19.39 -4.80
N THR A 92 -25.86 18.56 -3.99
CA THR A 92 -24.60 18.92 -3.33
C THR A 92 -23.45 18.81 -4.34
N PRO A 93 -22.73 19.89 -4.66
CA PRO A 93 -21.72 19.87 -5.70
C PRO A 93 -20.49 19.06 -5.31
N SER A 94 -19.81 18.52 -6.32
CA SER A 94 -18.46 17.97 -6.17
C SER A 94 -17.40 19.05 -6.41
N SER A 95 -16.24 18.92 -5.77
CA SER A 95 -15.08 19.76 -6.08
C SER A 95 -14.65 19.64 -7.55
N LYS A 96 -14.92 18.50 -8.21
CA LYS A 96 -14.67 18.28 -9.65
C LYS A 96 -15.55 19.13 -10.57
N GLN A 97 -16.63 19.72 -10.04
CA GLN A 97 -17.50 20.68 -10.75
C GLN A 97 -17.15 22.14 -10.42
N MET A 98 -16.19 22.36 -9.52
CA MET A 98 -15.77 23.69 -9.07
C MET A 98 -14.47 24.14 -9.76
N GLU A 99 -14.19 25.42 -9.67
CA GLU A 99 -12.92 26.02 -10.11
C GLU A 99 -12.12 26.49 -8.91
N ARG A 100 -10.81 26.26 -8.92
CA ARG A 100 -9.92 26.73 -7.86
C ARG A 100 -9.01 27.85 -8.37
N LYS A 101 -9.20 29.08 -7.86
CA LYS A 101 -8.40 30.28 -8.21
C LYS A 101 -7.75 30.82 -6.95
N ASN A 102 -6.43 31.02 -6.95
CA ASN A 102 -5.69 31.52 -5.78
C ASN A 102 -6.02 30.79 -4.47
N LYS A 103 -6.13 29.45 -4.52
CA LYS A 103 -6.50 28.56 -3.40
C LYS A 103 -7.94 28.71 -2.88
N ILE A 104 -8.78 29.53 -3.52
CA ILE A 104 -10.21 29.72 -3.22
C ILE A 104 -11.04 28.92 -4.22
N TRP A 105 -12.04 28.20 -3.73
CA TRP A 105 -12.99 27.44 -4.52
C TRP A 105 -14.19 28.30 -4.96
N TYR A 106 -14.51 28.20 -6.24
CA TYR A 106 -15.62 28.87 -6.87
C TYR A 106 -16.57 27.83 -7.48
N PHE A 107 -17.87 28.03 -7.31
CA PHE A 107 -18.90 27.25 -7.98
C PHE A 107 -19.81 28.22 -8.72
N LYS A 108 -20.02 27.99 -10.03
CA LYS A 108 -20.77 28.90 -10.90
C LYS A 108 -20.27 30.36 -10.84
N ASN A 109 -18.95 30.54 -10.84
CA ASN A 109 -18.24 31.82 -10.74
C ASN A 109 -18.39 32.59 -9.42
N GLU A 110 -19.01 32.02 -8.39
CA GLU A 110 -19.12 32.62 -7.07
C GLU A 110 -18.25 31.88 -6.05
N ILE A 111 -17.76 32.59 -5.03
CA ILE A 111 -17.01 31.97 -3.93
C ILE A 111 -17.93 30.98 -3.20
N TYR A 112 -17.55 29.71 -3.20
CA TYR A 112 -18.43 28.67 -2.70
C TYR A 112 -18.47 28.63 -1.16
N ASN A 113 -19.67 28.47 -0.61
CA ASN A 113 -19.94 28.31 0.80
C ASN A 113 -20.95 27.18 0.99
N GLY A 114 -20.55 26.11 1.69
CA GLY A 114 -21.44 24.96 1.94
C GLY A 114 -20.72 23.62 1.94
N LYS A 115 -21.52 22.55 1.98
CA LYS A 115 -21.04 21.17 1.91
C LYS A 115 -20.69 20.81 0.47
N PHE A 116 -19.68 19.98 0.27
CA PHE A 116 -19.38 19.39 -1.03
C PHE A 116 -19.09 17.89 -0.85
N ILE A 117 -19.35 17.11 -1.90
CA ILE A 117 -19.15 15.66 -1.90
C ILE A 117 -18.44 15.26 -3.19
N ASP A 118 -17.29 14.62 -3.05
CA ASP A 118 -16.54 14.01 -4.14
C ASP A 118 -16.88 12.54 -4.28
N TYR A 119 -16.87 12.07 -5.52
CA TYR A 119 -17.26 10.71 -5.88
C TYR A 119 -16.17 10.03 -6.70
N TYR A 120 -16.06 8.72 -6.48
CA TYR A 120 -15.39 7.79 -7.38
C TYR A 120 -16.17 7.64 -8.69
N TYR A 121 -15.54 7.11 -9.73
CA TYR A 121 -16.23 6.87 -11.00
C TYR A 121 -17.31 5.78 -10.90
N SER A 122 -17.24 4.92 -9.89
CA SER A 122 -18.31 3.99 -9.50
C SER A 122 -19.53 4.66 -8.86
N GLY A 123 -19.47 5.98 -8.62
CA GLY A 123 -20.53 6.73 -7.94
C GLY A 123 -20.56 6.55 -6.42
N ARG A 124 -19.60 5.84 -5.84
CA ARG A 124 -19.45 5.80 -4.38
C ARG A 124 -18.81 7.10 -3.88
N ILE A 125 -19.11 7.47 -2.64
CA ILE A 125 -18.52 8.65 -2.01
C ILE A 125 -17.01 8.43 -1.85
N GLN A 126 -16.23 9.36 -2.41
CA GLN A 126 -14.77 9.43 -2.25
C GLN A 126 -14.41 10.34 -1.07
N GLY A 127 -15.22 11.37 -0.82
CA GLY A 127 -15.14 12.13 0.40
C GLY A 127 -16.08 13.32 0.48
N ASP A 128 -16.38 13.77 1.68
CA ASP A 128 -17.17 14.96 1.96
C ASP A 128 -16.47 15.98 2.87
N GLY A 129 -16.86 17.25 2.78
CA GLY A 129 -16.38 18.33 3.64
C GLY A 129 -17.18 19.62 3.50
N ILE A 130 -16.72 20.68 4.18
CA ILE A 130 -17.32 22.01 4.15
C ILE A 130 -16.32 23.03 3.62
N LEU A 131 -16.80 23.93 2.76
CA LEU A 131 -16.10 25.11 2.30
C LEU A 131 -16.74 26.37 2.93
N LYS A 132 -15.92 27.24 3.50
CA LYS A 132 -16.30 28.57 4.00
C LYS A 132 -15.42 29.61 3.30
N ASN A 133 -16.04 30.59 2.64
CA ASN A 133 -15.37 31.55 1.75
C ASN A 133 -14.43 30.86 0.75
N GLY A 134 -14.87 29.74 0.18
CA GLY A 134 -14.11 28.92 -0.77
C GLY A 134 -12.88 28.24 -0.17
N LYS A 135 -12.76 28.14 1.15
CA LYS A 135 -11.66 27.45 1.85
C LYS A 135 -12.18 26.29 2.69
N LEU A 136 -11.44 25.19 2.78
CA LEU A 136 -11.84 24.04 3.60
C LEU A 136 -11.90 24.44 5.06
N GLU A 137 -12.98 24.06 5.73
CA GLU A 137 -13.25 24.43 7.12
C GLU A 137 -13.88 23.24 7.85
N GLY A 138 -13.37 22.96 9.05
CA GLY A 138 -13.81 21.84 9.87
C GLY A 138 -13.33 20.48 9.34
N MET A 139 -14.10 19.44 9.63
CA MET A 139 -13.73 18.05 9.34
C MET A 139 -13.95 17.70 7.86
N ARG A 140 -12.93 17.14 7.22
CA ARG A 140 -12.98 16.48 5.90
C ARG A 140 -12.83 14.98 6.10
N LYS A 141 -13.71 14.19 5.47
CA LYS A 141 -13.65 12.72 5.49
C LYS A 141 -13.41 12.14 4.11
N MET A 142 -12.36 11.36 3.96
CA MET A 142 -12.10 10.56 2.76
C MET A 142 -12.50 9.12 3.02
N TYR A 143 -12.90 8.40 1.98
CA TYR A 143 -13.30 6.99 2.07
C TYR A 143 -12.49 6.16 1.08
N TYR A 144 -12.35 4.87 1.36
CA TYR A 144 -11.98 3.85 0.40
C TYR A 144 -13.18 3.49 -0.49
N GLN A 145 -12.95 2.77 -1.59
CA GLN A 145 -14.03 2.33 -2.47
C GLN A 145 -15.00 1.31 -1.85
N ASN A 146 -14.56 0.64 -0.79
CA ASN A 146 -15.43 -0.22 0.02
C ASN A 146 -16.35 0.58 0.97
N GLY A 147 -16.27 1.91 0.96
CA GLY A 147 -17.08 2.82 1.77
C GLY A 147 -16.55 3.06 3.19
N LYS A 148 -15.48 2.38 3.62
CA LYS A 148 -14.84 2.64 4.92
C LYS A 148 -14.03 3.94 4.85
N ILE A 149 -13.95 4.64 5.98
CA ILE A 149 -13.17 5.88 6.08
C ILE A 149 -11.69 5.57 5.86
N SER A 150 -11.02 6.36 5.02
CA SER A 150 -9.57 6.33 4.83
C SER A 150 -8.86 7.44 5.61
N VAL A 151 -9.44 8.63 5.66
CA VAL A 151 -8.87 9.80 6.35
C VAL A 151 -9.97 10.62 7.00
N GLU A 152 -9.75 11.05 8.24
CA GLU A 152 -10.47 12.17 8.87
C GLU A 152 -9.46 13.27 9.22
N ARG A 153 -9.69 14.50 8.78
CA ARG A 153 -8.76 15.61 9.04
C ARG A 153 -9.51 16.92 9.24
N ASN A 154 -9.13 17.66 10.26
CA ASN A 154 -9.67 19.00 10.51
C ASN A 154 -8.86 20.07 9.78
N TYR A 155 -9.56 21.10 9.32
CA TYR A 155 -9.01 22.23 8.60
C TYR A 155 -9.53 23.56 9.17
N THR A 156 -8.65 24.55 9.23
CA THR A 156 -8.99 25.96 9.45
C THR A 156 -8.49 26.74 8.24
N ASN A 157 -9.36 27.41 7.49
CA ASN A 157 -8.99 28.20 6.31
C ASN A 157 -8.12 27.44 5.28
N SER A 158 -8.46 26.18 4.98
CA SER A 158 -7.71 25.25 4.11
C SER A 158 -6.35 24.79 4.63
N ILE A 159 -6.01 25.07 5.88
CA ILE A 159 -4.79 24.62 6.54
C ILE A 159 -5.16 23.53 7.55
N SER A 160 -4.46 22.40 7.53
CA SER A 160 -4.71 21.32 8.50
C SER A 160 -4.52 21.84 9.92
N ASP A 161 -5.54 21.68 10.76
CA ASP A 161 -5.57 22.27 12.10
C ASP A 161 -6.52 21.47 12.99
N GLY A 162 -5.98 20.81 14.01
CA GLY A 162 -6.68 19.84 14.85
C GLY A 162 -6.32 18.39 14.52
N LEU A 163 -7.20 17.48 14.93
CA LEU A 163 -6.96 16.03 14.85
C LEU A 163 -6.98 15.52 13.41
N GLU A 164 -6.00 14.68 13.09
CA GLU A 164 -5.97 13.79 11.94
C GLU A 164 -6.05 12.32 12.39
N LYS A 165 -6.78 11.52 11.61
CA LYS A 165 -6.72 10.05 11.63
C LYS A 165 -6.64 9.51 10.21
N GLU A 166 -5.78 8.53 9.99
CA GLU A 166 -5.76 7.70 8.79
C GLU A 166 -6.05 6.26 9.17
N PHE A 167 -6.72 5.52 8.30
CA PHE A 167 -7.12 4.12 8.50
C PHE A 167 -6.60 3.26 7.36
N TYR A 168 -6.45 1.96 7.61
CA TYR A 168 -6.26 0.96 6.56
C TYR A 168 -7.60 0.64 5.88
N GLU A 169 -7.55 -0.06 4.74
CA GLU A 169 -8.74 -0.40 3.95
C GLU A 169 -9.73 -1.30 4.71
N ASP A 170 -9.26 -2.09 5.69
CA ASP A 170 -10.12 -2.87 6.58
C ASP A 170 -10.80 -2.02 7.69
N GLY A 171 -10.44 -0.74 7.81
CA GLY A 171 -10.93 0.21 8.81
C GLY A 171 -10.11 0.26 10.09
N THR A 172 -9.02 -0.52 10.22
CA THR A 172 -8.11 -0.43 11.36
C THR A 172 -7.36 0.91 11.35
N LEU A 173 -7.12 1.49 12.53
CA LEU A 173 -6.42 2.78 12.63
C LEU A 173 -4.97 2.61 12.16
N LYS A 174 -4.54 3.46 11.23
CA LYS A 174 -3.19 3.46 10.64
C LYS A 174 -2.32 4.54 11.25
N GLN A 175 -2.86 5.74 11.44
CA GLN A 175 -2.15 6.81 12.13
C GLN A 175 -3.10 7.80 12.79
N LYS A 176 -2.61 8.53 13.79
CA LYS A 176 -3.29 9.69 14.34
C LYS A 176 -2.28 10.71 14.85
N GLY A 177 -2.68 11.98 14.86
CA GLY A 177 -1.89 13.07 15.41
C GLY A 177 -2.61 14.40 15.30
N ILE A 178 -2.00 15.45 15.82
CA ILE A 178 -2.56 16.80 15.78
C ILE A 178 -1.71 17.66 14.84
N PHE A 179 -2.38 18.46 14.02
CA PHE A 179 -1.77 19.59 13.33
C PHE A 179 -2.12 20.89 14.04
N VAL A 180 -1.17 21.82 14.08
CA VAL A 180 -1.38 23.22 14.46
C VAL A 180 -0.83 24.08 13.33
N ASN A 181 -1.70 24.86 12.67
CA ASN A 181 -1.33 25.69 11.51
C ASN A 181 -0.56 24.92 10.41
N GLY A 182 -1.00 23.69 10.13
CA GLY A 182 -0.44 22.85 9.08
C GLY A 182 0.86 22.15 9.45
N LYS A 183 1.28 22.17 10.71
CA LYS A 183 2.48 21.51 11.22
C LYS A 183 2.11 20.51 12.32
N GLU A 184 2.78 19.37 12.35
CA GLU A 184 2.62 18.35 13.37
C GLU A 184 2.94 18.92 14.76
N ASP A 185 2.08 18.65 15.74
CA ASP A 185 2.29 19.04 17.13
C ASP A 185 1.80 17.94 18.08
N GLY A 186 2.55 17.70 19.16
CA GLY A 186 2.27 16.66 20.13
C GLY A 186 2.63 15.26 19.64
N ASP A 187 2.00 14.26 20.25
CA ASP A 187 2.26 12.85 19.96
C ASP A 187 1.58 12.41 18.66
N TRP A 188 2.41 11.92 17.74
CA TRP A 188 1.99 11.24 16.53
C TRP A 188 2.20 9.75 16.70
N GLU A 189 1.16 8.97 16.40
CA GLU A 189 1.15 7.52 16.53
C GLU A 189 0.81 6.88 15.19
N MET A 190 1.63 5.92 14.78
CA MET A 190 1.36 5.03 13.65
C MET A 190 1.18 3.62 14.18
N TYR A 191 0.36 2.82 13.51
CA TYR A 191 0.04 1.46 13.91
C TYR A 191 0.28 0.49 12.75
N PHE A 192 0.54 -0.77 13.09
CA PHE A 192 0.49 -1.88 12.15
C PHE A 192 -0.97 -2.27 11.87
N PRO A 193 -1.26 -3.02 10.79
CA PRO A 193 -2.61 -3.54 10.52
C PRO A 193 -3.19 -4.43 11.64
N ASN A 194 -2.33 -5.00 12.50
CA ASN A 194 -2.75 -5.76 13.68
C ASN A 194 -3.16 -4.88 14.88
N GLY A 195 -3.15 -3.56 14.73
CA GLY A 195 -3.50 -2.57 15.75
C GLY A 195 -2.39 -2.21 16.73
N GLN A 196 -1.24 -2.87 16.68
CA GLN A 196 -0.11 -2.54 17.56
C GLN A 196 0.59 -1.27 17.10
N THR A 197 1.14 -0.49 18.04
CA THR A 197 1.92 0.71 17.72
C THR A 197 3.14 0.32 16.89
N LYS A 198 3.29 0.98 15.75
CA LYS A 198 4.44 0.88 14.84
C LYS A 198 5.47 1.94 15.15
N GLN A 199 5.01 3.16 15.41
CA GLN A 199 5.86 4.29 15.71
C GLN A 199 5.11 5.29 16.58
N ARG A 200 5.81 5.90 17.54
CA ARG A 200 5.34 7.06 18.28
C ARG A 200 6.42 8.13 18.24
N THR A 201 6.05 9.34 17.85
CA THR A 201 6.99 10.46 17.71
C THR A 201 6.36 11.72 18.27
N ASN A 202 7.08 12.44 19.13
CA ASN A 202 6.63 13.74 19.61
C ASN A 202 7.13 14.86 18.67
N PHE A 203 6.22 15.72 18.26
CA PHE A 203 6.50 16.86 17.39
C PHE A 203 6.23 18.18 18.08
N LYS A 204 7.06 19.18 17.78
CA LYS A 204 6.81 20.59 18.07
C LYS A 204 6.99 21.41 16.81
N ASN A 205 5.91 22.03 16.34
CA ASN A 205 5.92 22.85 15.12
C ASN A 205 6.54 22.13 13.90
N GLY A 206 6.18 20.85 13.70
CA GLY A 206 6.64 20.02 12.58
C GLY A 206 8.07 19.49 12.72
N ILE A 207 8.71 19.67 13.87
CA ILE A 207 10.06 19.18 14.16
C ILE A 207 9.95 18.15 15.28
N VAL A 208 10.67 17.03 15.18
CA VAL A 208 10.75 16.04 16.25
C VAL A 208 11.40 16.68 17.48
N GLU A 209 10.71 16.63 18.61
CA GLU A 209 11.18 17.17 19.89
C GLU A 209 10.82 16.17 20.99
N GLY A 210 11.81 15.58 21.64
CA GLY A 210 11.62 14.46 22.56
C GLY A 210 11.79 13.10 21.88
N GLU A 211 11.18 12.07 22.45
CA GLU A 211 11.39 10.68 22.04
C GLU A 211 10.62 10.32 20.75
N SER A 212 11.30 9.58 19.87
CA SER A 212 10.72 8.89 18.72
C SER A 212 11.03 7.40 18.82
N THR A 213 10.01 6.60 19.08
CA THR A 213 10.11 5.16 19.31
C THR A 213 9.53 4.40 18.13
N VAL A 214 10.28 3.46 17.58
CA VAL A 214 9.79 2.50 16.57
C VAL A 214 9.70 1.13 17.21
N TYR A 215 8.66 0.38 16.86
CA TYR A 215 8.38 -0.93 17.42
C TYR A 215 8.30 -1.99 16.33
N TYR A 216 8.64 -3.22 16.70
CA TYR A 216 8.21 -4.40 15.96
C TYR A 216 6.70 -4.60 16.13
N SER A 217 6.10 -5.37 15.23
CA SER A 217 4.67 -5.71 15.26
C SER A 217 4.22 -6.58 16.44
N THR A 218 5.15 -6.92 17.34
CA THR A 218 4.93 -7.54 18.65
C THR A 218 4.92 -6.54 19.81
N GLY A 219 5.17 -5.26 19.54
CA GLY A 219 5.24 -4.18 20.52
C GLY A 219 6.61 -4.04 21.18
N LYS A 220 7.59 -4.87 20.80
CA LYS A 220 8.98 -4.73 21.24
C LYS A 220 9.61 -3.50 20.59
N ILE A 221 10.44 -2.79 21.33
CA ILE A 221 11.13 -1.59 20.85
C ILE A 221 12.21 -2.01 19.86
N LEU A 222 12.12 -1.48 18.63
CA LEU A 222 13.12 -1.63 17.59
C LEU A 222 14.15 -0.49 17.65
N SER A 223 13.70 0.75 17.86
CA SER A 223 14.58 1.92 17.94
C SER A 223 14.02 3.00 18.86
N VAL A 224 14.94 3.76 19.45
CA VAL A 224 14.62 5.00 20.17
C VAL A 224 15.56 6.10 19.70
N GLU A 225 15.00 7.13 19.09
CA GLU A 225 15.73 8.34 18.70
C GLU A 225 15.22 9.52 19.54
N VAL A 226 16.06 10.53 19.75
CA VAL A 226 15.68 11.72 20.53
C VAL A 226 15.88 12.97 19.69
N GLY A 227 14.79 13.68 19.41
CA GLY A 227 14.82 15.04 18.86
C GLY A 227 15.15 16.05 19.96
N GLN A 228 16.17 16.87 19.75
CA GLN A 228 16.50 17.98 20.64
C GLN A 228 17.06 19.15 19.86
N ASN A 229 16.46 20.33 19.99
CA ASN A 229 16.90 21.56 19.31
C ASN A 229 17.01 21.37 17.78
N GLY A 230 16.06 20.64 17.19
CA GLY A 230 16.02 20.34 15.77
C GLY A 230 17.08 19.36 15.26
N LYS A 231 17.80 18.67 16.16
CA LYS A 231 18.73 17.58 15.83
C LYS A 231 18.17 16.25 16.29
N ILE A 232 18.36 15.21 15.49
CA ILE A 232 18.04 13.83 15.88
C ILE A 232 19.30 13.20 16.46
N ILE A 233 19.18 12.72 17.70
CA ILE A 233 20.18 11.89 18.38
C ILE A 233 19.78 10.44 18.10
N PRO A 234 20.56 9.69 17.29
CA PRO A 234 20.21 8.34 16.89
C PRO A 234 20.40 7.33 18.02
N ASP A 235 19.76 6.16 17.88
CA ASP A 235 20.02 5.01 18.73
C ASP A 235 21.45 4.47 18.49
N LYS A 236 22.38 4.75 19.42
CA LYS A 236 23.78 4.30 19.35
C LYS A 236 23.93 2.78 19.26
N ARG A 237 22.99 2.01 19.81
CA ARG A 237 22.98 0.54 19.64
C ARG A 237 22.75 0.20 18.17
N LEU A 238 21.79 0.85 17.50
CA LEU A 238 21.53 0.62 16.08
C LEU A 238 22.65 1.10 15.17
N GLU A 239 23.36 2.18 15.50
CA GLU A 239 24.56 2.56 14.75
C GLU A 239 25.60 1.43 14.74
N LYS A 240 25.86 0.84 15.90
CA LYS A 240 26.79 -0.29 16.04
C LYS A 240 26.27 -1.55 15.35
N ILE A 241 24.97 -1.84 15.44
CA ILE A 241 24.33 -2.95 14.71
C ILE A 241 24.48 -2.75 13.21
N SER A 242 24.18 -1.57 12.68
CA SER A 242 24.29 -1.24 11.26
C SER A 242 25.72 -1.45 10.74
N GLN A 243 26.73 -1.02 11.50
CA GLN A 243 28.13 -1.27 11.16
C GLN A 243 28.48 -2.77 11.10
N LEU A 244 27.98 -3.57 12.04
CA LEU A 244 28.21 -5.02 12.07
C LEU A 244 27.47 -5.72 10.92
N MET A 245 26.22 -5.34 10.65
CA MET A 245 25.42 -5.88 9.54
C MET A 245 26.04 -5.54 8.18
N LYS A 246 26.56 -4.31 8.01
CA LYS A 246 27.33 -3.92 6.82
C LYS A 246 28.54 -4.84 6.62
N LYS A 247 29.34 -5.09 7.66
CA LYS A 247 30.47 -6.02 7.60
C LYS A 247 30.05 -7.45 7.29
N SER A 248 28.92 -7.91 7.82
CA SER A 248 28.36 -9.23 7.48
C SER A 248 28.06 -9.32 5.98
N LYS A 249 27.35 -8.33 5.44
CA LYS A 249 27.01 -8.25 4.02
C LYS A 249 28.24 -8.22 3.12
N GLU A 250 29.23 -7.38 3.44
CA GLU A 250 30.49 -7.29 2.70
C GLU A 250 31.24 -8.64 2.70
N ARG A 251 31.32 -9.33 3.85
CA ARG A 251 31.97 -10.64 3.94
C ARG A 251 31.26 -11.69 3.10
N ASN A 252 29.92 -11.71 3.14
CA ASN A 252 29.14 -12.61 2.30
C ASN A 252 29.35 -12.34 0.81
N GLN A 253 29.38 -11.07 0.39
CA GLN A 253 29.64 -10.68 -1.00
C GLN A 253 31.02 -11.13 -1.47
N ASN A 254 32.00 -11.20 -0.57
CA ASN A 254 33.35 -11.70 -0.85
C ASN A 254 33.47 -13.23 -0.71
N GLY A 255 32.37 -13.97 -0.52
CA GLY A 255 32.36 -15.42 -0.32
C GLY A 255 32.76 -15.89 1.09
N ASP A 256 33.16 -14.99 1.99
CA ASP A 256 33.56 -15.29 3.37
C ASP A 256 32.33 -15.39 4.28
N ARG A 257 31.50 -16.42 4.04
CA ARG A 257 30.24 -16.66 4.76
C ARG A 257 30.44 -16.96 6.24
N LYS A 258 31.55 -17.63 6.61
CA LYS A 258 31.90 -17.90 8.01
C LYS A 258 32.09 -16.60 8.79
N SER A 259 32.81 -15.63 8.22
CA SER A 259 32.95 -14.31 8.86
C SER A 259 31.64 -13.54 8.86
N ALA A 260 30.82 -13.66 7.81
CA ALA A 260 29.49 -13.03 7.78
C ALA A 260 28.60 -13.50 8.93
N ILE A 261 28.51 -14.82 9.15
CA ILE A 261 27.78 -15.41 10.29
C ILE A 261 28.34 -14.91 11.64
N LYS A 262 29.67 -14.80 11.77
CA LYS A 262 30.30 -14.25 12.98
C LYS A 262 29.87 -12.81 13.26
N TYR A 263 29.69 -11.98 12.23
CA TYR A 263 29.18 -10.62 12.41
C TYR A 263 27.70 -10.60 12.82
N CYS A 264 26.87 -11.50 12.26
CA CYS A 264 25.48 -11.66 12.73
C CYS A 264 25.43 -12.10 14.20
N ASN A 265 26.30 -13.02 14.64
CA ASN A 265 26.37 -13.41 16.05
C ASN A 265 26.70 -12.23 16.97
N LYS A 266 27.65 -11.38 16.59
CA LYS A 266 27.97 -10.15 17.33
C LYS A 266 26.79 -9.18 17.44
N VAL A 267 25.93 -9.13 16.42
CA VAL A 267 24.68 -8.34 16.49
C VAL A 267 23.73 -8.96 17.49
N ILE A 268 23.54 -10.28 17.47
CA ILE A 268 22.67 -11.01 18.40
C ILE A 268 23.17 -10.90 19.86
N GLU A 269 24.48 -10.89 20.07
CA GLU A 269 25.10 -10.64 21.39
C GLU A 269 24.86 -9.21 21.88
N LEU A 270 24.83 -8.23 20.97
CA LEU A 270 24.56 -6.84 21.27
C LEU A 270 23.08 -6.57 21.50
N ASP A 271 22.23 -7.23 20.72
CA ASP A 271 20.78 -7.21 20.86
C ASP A 271 20.16 -8.54 20.41
N SER A 272 19.74 -9.32 21.39
CA SER A 272 19.11 -10.62 21.18
C SER A 272 17.69 -10.53 20.60
N GLU A 273 17.11 -9.33 20.52
CA GLU A 273 15.77 -9.06 19.99
C GLU A 273 15.81 -8.36 18.62
N TYR A 274 16.97 -8.29 17.96
CA TYR A 274 17.06 -7.72 16.61
C TYR A 274 16.74 -8.78 15.53
N ALA A 275 15.51 -8.75 15.00
CA ALA A 275 14.98 -9.76 14.07
C ALA A 275 15.84 -9.96 12.81
N GLU A 276 16.34 -8.87 12.24
CA GLU A 276 17.07 -8.86 10.97
C GLU A 276 18.42 -9.61 11.06
N ALA A 277 19.03 -9.70 12.25
CA ALA A 277 20.25 -10.47 12.43
C ALA A 277 19.99 -11.97 12.34
N TYR A 278 18.89 -12.46 12.94
CA TYR A 278 18.48 -13.85 12.81
C TYR A 278 18.08 -14.16 11.36
N PHE A 279 17.28 -13.31 10.71
CA PHE A 279 16.93 -13.48 9.30
C PHE A 279 18.17 -13.57 8.39
N SER A 280 19.13 -12.66 8.59
CA SER A 280 20.37 -12.65 7.80
C SER A 280 21.22 -13.88 8.06
N ARG A 281 21.37 -14.30 9.32
CA ARG A 281 22.11 -15.52 9.69
C ARG A 281 21.44 -16.78 9.15
N GLY A 282 20.11 -16.86 9.22
CA GLY A 282 19.32 -17.95 8.67
C GLY A 282 19.46 -18.06 7.16
N THR A 283 19.48 -16.93 6.45
CA THR A 283 19.71 -16.90 4.99
C THR A 283 21.11 -17.38 4.62
N LEU A 284 22.15 -16.99 5.38
CA LEU A 284 23.51 -17.49 5.19
C LEU A 284 23.60 -19.00 5.39
N LYS A 285 23.00 -19.52 6.47
CA LYS A 285 22.92 -20.95 6.77
C LYS A 285 22.13 -21.75 5.73
N LEU A 286 21.03 -21.18 5.23
CA LEU A 286 20.23 -21.77 4.15
C LEU A 286 21.07 -21.96 2.88
N ASN A 287 21.91 -20.98 2.54
CA ASN A 287 22.82 -21.08 1.39
C ASN A 287 23.97 -22.07 1.62
N GLU A 288 24.33 -22.33 2.88
CA GLU A 288 25.26 -23.41 3.29
C GLU A 288 24.55 -24.74 3.53
N MET A 289 23.26 -24.86 3.16
CA MET A 289 22.45 -26.06 3.29
C MET A 289 22.27 -26.56 4.74
N GLN A 290 22.51 -25.69 5.71
CA GLN A 290 22.24 -25.93 7.13
C GLN A 290 20.76 -25.65 7.42
N PHE A 291 19.87 -26.48 6.86
CA PHE A 291 18.45 -26.18 6.79
C PHE A 291 17.77 -26.07 8.16
N ASP A 292 18.09 -26.96 9.10
CA ASP A 292 17.51 -26.91 10.45
C ASP A 292 17.95 -25.67 11.23
N ASP A 293 19.23 -25.30 11.14
CA ASP A 293 19.74 -24.09 11.75
C ASP A 293 19.16 -22.81 11.11
N ALA A 294 18.90 -22.83 9.81
CA ALA A 294 18.25 -21.75 9.10
C ALA A 294 16.78 -21.59 9.53
N ILE A 295 16.03 -22.70 9.61
CA ILE A 295 14.64 -22.70 10.09
C ILE A 295 14.57 -22.13 11.52
N ALA A 296 15.47 -22.56 12.42
CA ALA A 296 15.51 -22.05 13.78
C ALA A 296 15.77 -20.53 13.85
N ASP A 297 16.64 -20.01 12.98
CA ASP A 297 16.89 -18.57 12.87
C ASP A 297 15.67 -17.82 12.32
N PHE A 298 14.99 -18.36 11.31
CA PHE A 298 13.75 -17.75 10.82
C PHE A 298 12.62 -17.80 11.86
N ASP A 299 12.49 -18.88 12.62
CA ASP A 299 11.54 -18.98 13.74
C ASP A 299 11.81 -17.90 14.79
N LYS A 300 13.08 -17.66 15.13
CA LYS A 300 13.46 -16.62 16.08
C LYS A 300 13.18 -15.21 15.53
N ALA A 301 13.49 -14.96 14.26
CA ALA A 301 13.14 -13.70 13.60
C ALA A 301 11.62 -13.44 13.63
N LEU A 302 10.82 -14.46 13.31
CA LEU A 302 9.36 -14.36 13.25
C LEU A 302 8.68 -14.33 14.64
N THR A 303 9.39 -14.74 15.70
CA THR A 303 8.95 -14.52 17.08
C THR A 303 9.06 -13.05 17.47
N ILE A 304 9.99 -12.31 16.87
CA ILE A 304 10.23 -10.89 17.13
C ILE A 304 9.38 -10.02 16.19
N GLU A 305 9.40 -10.34 14.89
CA GLU A 305 8.65 -9.64 13.83
C GLU A 305 7.82 -10.64 12.99
N PRO A 306 6.61 -11.01 13.46
CA PRO A 306 5.72 -11.97 12.81
C PRO A 306 5.28 -11.60 11.39
N TYR A 307 5.44 -10.35 10.96
CA TYR A 307 5.06 -9.87 9.63
C TYR A 307 6.28 -9.65 8.73
N MET A 308 7.46 -10.18 9.09
CA MET A 308 8.64 -10.18 8.24
C MET A 308 8.46 -11.14 7.05
N THR A 309 7.78 -10.67 5.99
CA THR A 309 7.40 -11.47 4.81
C THR A 309 8.56 -12.30 4.24
N PHE A 310 9.76 -11.72 4.13
CA PHE A 310 10.94 -12.43 3.63
C PHE A 310 11.37 -13.59 4.54
N ALA A 311 11.26 -13.48 5.86
CA ALA A 311 11.60 -14.57 6.77
C ALA A 311 10.56 -15.70 6.71
N ILE A 312 9.27 -15.37 6.52
CA ILE A 312 8.20 -16.35 6.30
C ILE A 312 8.48 -17.17 5.03
N ALA A 313 8.71 -16.49 3.90
CA ALA A 313 9.00 -17.16 2.63
C ALA A 313 10.28 -18.01 2.72
N ASN A 314 11.37 -17.47 3.27
CA ASN A 314 12.62 -18.22 3.40
C ASN A 314 12.51 -19.43 4.36
N ARG A 315 11.65 -19.37 5.39
CA ARG A 315 11.36 -20.54 6.25
C ARG A 315 10.66 -21.65 5.47
N ALA A 316 9.69 -21.31 4.62
CA ALA A 316 9.07 -22.27 3.72
C ALA A 316 10.09 -22.92 2.77
N PHE A 317 10.94 -22.11 2.14
CA PHE A 317 11.99 -22.63 1.25
C PHE A 317 13.05 -23.44 1.99
N ALA A 318 13.41 -23.09 3.22
CA ALA A 318 14.32 -23.89 4.03
C ALA A 318 13.73 -25.28 4.33
N ARG A 319 12.42 -25.36 4.64
CA ARG A 319 11.72 -26.65 4.80
C ARG A 319 11.70 -27.43 3.49
N ILE A 320 11.33 -26.83 2.37
CA ILE A 320 11.32 -27.49 1.05
C ILE A 320 12.72 -28.05 0.71
N ARG A 321 13.74 -27.20 0.78
CA ARG A 321 15.12 -27.57 0.46
C ARG A 321 15.66 -28.66 1.38
N LYS A 322 15.29 -28.65 2.67
CA LYS A 322 15.62 -29.75 3.60
C LYS A 322 15.20 -31.12 3.07
N TYR A 323 14.07 -31.21 2.36
CA TYR A 323 13.60 -32.47 1.79
C TYR A 323 14.18 -32.73 0.40
N GLU A 324 14.30 -31.70 -0.45
CA GLU A 324 14.92 -31.81 -1.78
C GLU A 324 16.37 -32.27 -1.72
N PHE A 325 17.08 -31.81 -0.69
CA PHE A 325 18.50 -32.06 -0.43
C PHE A 325 18.74 -32.96 0.82
N GLY A 326 17.65 -33.50 1.38
CA GLY A 326 17.70 -34.35 2.57
C GLY A 326 18.28 -35.72 2.24
N GLY A 327 19.48 -36.01 2.75
CA GLY A 327 20.20 -37.27 2.50
C GLY A 327 21.02 -37.25 1.20
N ASP A 328 21.59 -36.09 0.86
CA ASP A 328 22.26 -35.84 -0.42
C ASP A 328 23.33 -36.87 -0.80
N ARG A 329 23.25 -37.26 -2.08
CA ARG A 329 24.31 -37.95 -2.81
C ARG A 329 25.14 -36.86 -3.49
N GLU A 330 26.26 -36.49 -2.87
CA GLU A 330 27.24 -35.58 -3.45
C GLU A 330 27.65 -36.13 -4.83
N LEU A 331 27.30 -35.42 -5.91
CA LEU A 331 27.59 -35.86 -7.27
C LEU A 331 29.05 -35.60 -7.62
N MET A 332 29.56 -34.47 -7.14
CA MET A 332 30.93 -34.03 -7.37
C MET A 332 31.33 -33.01 -6.31
N LYS A 333 32.56 -33.11 -5.83
CA LYS A 333 33.19 -32.06 -5.02
C LYS A 333 34.62 -31.89 -5.47
N ASN A 334 34.97 -30.67 -5.83
CA ASN A 334 36.35 -30.26 -6.03
C ASN A 334 36.65 -29.05 -5.11
N ILE A 335 37.83 -28.45 -5.27
CA ILE A 335 38.29 -27.34 -4.42
C ILE A 335 37.39 -26.10 -4.55
N GLU A 336 36.67 -25.93 -5.66
CA GLU A 336 35.91 -24.71 -5.98
C GLU A 336 34.38 -24.92 -5.97
N VAL A 337 33.90 -26.13 -6.31
CA VAL A 337 32.50 -26.42 -6.58
C VAL A 337 32.09 -27.75 -5.94
N THR A 338 30.94 -27.73 -5.27
CA THR A 338 30.19 -28.92 -4.87
C THR A 338 28.91 -28.98 -5.68
N VAL A 339 28.67 -30.09 -6.38
CA VAL A 339 27.46 -30.36 -7.17
C VAL A 339 26.64 -31.42 -6.44
N LEU A 340 25.36 -31.12 -6.20
CA LEU A 340 24.45 -31.99 -5.45
C LEU A 340 23.25 -32.34 -6.33
N ALA A 341 22.81 -33.59 -6.26
CA ALA A 341 21.59 -34.03 -6.92
C ALA A 341 20.39 -33.66 -6.05
N SER A 342 19.52 -32.79 -6.54
CA SER A 342 18.21 -32.61 -5.91
C SER A 342 17.27 -33.77 -6.25
N LYS A 343 16.42 -34.15 -5.30
CA LYS A 343 15.34 -35.11 -5.55
C LYS A 343 14.23 -34.43 -6.35
N LYS A 344 13.97 -34.89 -7.58
CA LYS A 344 12.92 -34.36 -8.48
C LYS A 344 11.51 -34.37 -7.86
N LYS A 345 11.26 -35.29 -6.92
CA LYS A 345 10.09 -35.32 -6.04
C LYS A 345 10.55 -35.72 -4.65
N ALA A 346 10.80 -34.75 -3.78
CA ALA A 346 11.05 -35.05 -2.38
C ALA A 346 9.74 -35.45 -1.70
N GLU A 347 9.70 -36.61 -1.05
CA GLU A 347 8.57 -36.99 -0.20
C GLU A 347 8.61 -36.14 1.07
N ILE A 348 7.88 -35.02 1.04
CA ILE A 348 7.70 -34.14 2.20
C ILE A 348 6.58 -34.72 3.06
N LEU A 349 6.85 -34.92 4.35
CA LEU A 349 5.85 -35.34 5.33
C LEU A 349 4.66 -34.36 5.32
N GLU A 350 3.44 -34.89 5.45
CA GLU A 350 2.22 -34.08 5.37
C GLU A 350 2.18 -32.96 6.42
N SER A 351 2.68 -33.22 7.63
CA SER A 351 2.82 -32.23 8.69
C SER A 351 3.77 -31.07 8.34
N GLU A 352 4.78 -31.33 7.51
CA GLU A 352 5.71 -30.29 7.04
C GLU A 352 5.15 -29.55 5.83
N LYS A 353 4.41 -30.21 4.95
CA LYS A 353 3.65 -29.53 3.89
C LYS A 353 2.67 -28.51 4.47
N GLN A 354 1.93 -28.86 5.52
CA GLN A 354 1.02 -27.92 6.19
C GLN A 354 1.75 -26.65 6.66
N LYS A 355 2.95 -26.79 7.24
CA LYS A 355 3.77 -25.64 7.66
C LYS A 355 4.25 -24.80 6.48
N ILE A 356 4.75 -25.46 5.42
CA ILE A 356 5.16 -24.79 4.18
C ILE A 356 4.00 -23.99 3.60
N CYS A 357 2.82 -24.61 3.49
CA CYS A 357 1.64 -23.97 2.94
C CYS A 357 1.15 -22.80 3.79
N SER A 358 1.14 -22.97 5.11
CA SER A 358 0.82 -21.88 6.03
C SER A 358 1.77 -20.69 5.86
N ASP A 359 3.07 -20.93 5.67
CA ASP A 359 4.05 -19.86 5.46
C ASP A 359 3.86 -19.19 4.10
N LEU A 360 3.70 -19.96 3.02
CA LEU A 360 3.48 -19.41 1.67
C LEU A 360 2.19 -18.60 1.58
N ASP A 361 1.09 -19.12 2.13
CA ASP A 361 -0.20 -18.39 2.18
C ASP A 361 -0.07 -17.09 2.96
N LYS A 362 0.61 -17.14 4.11
CA LYS A 362 0.84 -15.95 4.92
C LYS A 362 1.71 -14.93 4.17
N ALA A 363 2.79 -15.34 3.53
CA ALA A 363 3.64 -14.44 2.75
C ALA A 363 2.86 -13.77 1.60
N ILE A 364 2.07 -14.55 0.85
CA ILE A 364 1.21 -14.04 -0.23
C ILE A 364 0.16 -13.06 0.31
N SER A 365 -0.49 -13.39 1.43
CA SER A 365 -1.47 -12.50 2.07
C SER A 365 -0.88 -11.17 2.55
N LEU A 366 0.43 -11.16 2.84
CA LEU A 366 1.20 -9.96 3.20
C LEU A 366 1.81 -9.25 1.99
N GLY A 367 1.44 -9.66 0.76
CA GLY A 367 1.83 -9.01 -0.48
C GLY A 367 3.08 -9.56 -1.15
N ASP A 368 3.58 -10.74 -0.77
CA ASP A 368 4.66 -11.39 -1.52
C ASP A 368 4.15 -11.93 -2.86
N THR A 369 4.46 -11.21 -3.92
CA THR A 369 4.10 -11.58 -5.29
C THR A 369 5.30 -12.13 -6.08
N VAL A 370 6.39 -12.52 -5.40
CA VAL A 370 7.56 -13.10 -6.07
C VAL A 370 7.16 -14.42 -6.72
N GLU A 371 7.43 -14.56 -8.02
CA GLU A 371 7.03 -15.73 -8.83
C GLU A 371 7.46 -17.06 -8.20
N MET A 372 8.65 -17.10 -7.58
CA MET A 372 9.15 -18.28 -6.88
C MET A 372 8.24 -18.72 -5.72
N VAL A 373 7.65 -17.79 -4.97
CA VAL A 373 6.71 -18.06 -3.87
C VAL A 373 5.40 -18.62 -4.42
N LEU A 374 4.86 -18.01 -5.48
CA LEU A 374 3.63 -18.45 -6.14
C LEU A 374 3.79 -19.86 -6.72
N ASN A 375 4.90 -20.13 -7.42
CA ASN A 375 5.19 -21.44 -7.99
C ASN A 375 5.35 -22.51 -6.89
N ALA A 376 6.02 -22.18 -5.78
CA ALA A 376 6.14 -23.09 -4.65
C ALA A 376 4.77 -23.42 -4.04
N LYS A 377 3.89 -22.42 -3.90
CA LYS A 377 2.52 -22.64 -3.41
C LYS A 377 1.77 -23.59 -4.33
N GLU A 378 1.85 -23.38 -5.64
CA GLU A 378 1.20 -24.24 -6.62
C GLU A 378 1.73 -25.67 -6.61
N GLN A 379 3.03 -25.86 -6.38
CA GLN A 379 3.67 -27.17 -6.42
C GLN A 379 3.42 -27.99 -5.15
N TYR A 380 3.43 -27.35 -3.97
CA TYR A 380 3.49 -28.05 -2.68
C TYR A 380 2.17 -28.04 -1.89
N CYS A 381 1.19 -27.23 -2.28
CA CYS A 381 -0.02 -26.99 -1.49
C CYS A 381 -1.34 -27.26 -2.21
N LYS A 382 -1.28 -27.95 -3.36
CA LYS A 382 -2.45 -28.42 -4.10
C LYS A 382 -2.87 -29.82 -3.68
#